data_AF-A0A1C3VPW5-F1
#
_entry.id   AF-A0A1C3VPW5-F1
#
_cell.length_a   1.000
_cell.length_b   1.000
_cell.length_c   1.000
_cell.angle_alpha   90.00
_cell.angle_beta   90.00
_cell.angle_gamma   90.00
#
_symmetry.space_group_name_H-M   'P 1'
#
loop_
_entity.id
_entity.type
_entity.pdbx_description
1 polymer ?
#
loop_
_entity_poly.entity_id
_entity_poly.type
_entity_poly.pdbx_seq_one_letter_code
_entity_poly.pdbx_strand_id
1 'polypeptide(L)'
;MVRQIAEYITEMNRSWPTDSKHSLDRSHAIDDSSGMLTQPYQLYVERTNVAKNMARYYALEISTTLFGDACLTRRWGRIGFSGQTMAHHFEDEREAVRLFLALTRQKRAKGYRPCPLRGRALT
;
A
#
# COMPACT_ATOMS: atom_id res chain seq x y z
N MET A 1 -13.12 -3.70 31.29
CA MET A 1 -11.81 -3.47 31.95
C MET A 1 -10.96 -2.69 30.96
N VAL A 2 -10.45 -1.56 31.43
CA VAL A 2 -10.03 -0.37 30.66
C VAL A 2 -8.60 -0.54 30.08
N ARG A 3 -8.42 0.02 28.88
CA ARG A 3 -7.20 0.56 28.21
C ARG A 3 -5.84 0.30 28.87
N GLN A 4 -4.85 -0.10 28.07
CA GLN A 4 -3.69 0.76 27.74
C GLN A 4 -2.87 0.10 26.62
N ILE A 5 -2.82 0.76 25.46
CA ILE A 5 -1.75 0.66 24.46
C ILE A 5 -0.84 1.85 24.73
N ALA A 6 0.46 1.65 24.59
CA ALA A 6 1.58 2.60 24.49
C ALA A 6 2.63 2.42 25.60
N GLU A 7 3.86 2.79 25.23
CA GLU A 7 5.09 2.83 26.04
C GLU A 7 6.00 1.60 25.93
N TYR A 8 6.79 1.51 24.86
CA TYR A 8 8.18 1.03 24.96
C TYR A 8 9.06 1.44 23.78
N ILE A 9 9.19 2.74 23.50
CA ILE A 9 10.36 3.25 22.76
C ILE A 9 10.83 4.55 23.43
N THR A 10 11.19 4.42 24.70
CA THR A 10 12.07 5.40 25.35
C THR A 10 13.36 4.64 25.61
N GLU A 11 14.32 4.73 24.69
CA GLU A 11 15.73 4.97 25.04
C GLU A 11 16.66 4.83 23.83
N MET A 12 17.58 5.81 23.76
CA MET A 12 18.86 5.78 23.06
C MET A 12 18.90 6.09 21.56
N ASN A 13 18.94 7.40 21.24
CA ASN A 13 19.86 7.91 20.23
C ASN A 13 20.32 9.34 20.59
N ARG A 14 21.32 9.46 21.47
CA ARG A 14 22.00 10.75 21.74
C ARG A 14 23.07 10.97 20.67
N SER A 15 22.89 12.01 19.87
CA SER A 15 23.74 12.45 18.76
C SER A 15 25.12 12.98 19.19
N TRP A 16 26.09 12.95 18.27
CA TRP A 16 27.14 13.98 18.17
C TRP A 16 26.84 14.87 16.95
N PRO A 17 27.12 16.19 17.01
CA PRO A 17 26.76 17.12 15.94
C PRO A 17 27.78 17.03 14.79
N THR A 18 27.31 16.66 13.59
CA THR A 18 28.12 16.80 12.38
C THR A 18 27.79 18.14 11.72
N ASP A 19 28.72 19.09 11.79
CA ASP A 19 28.71 20.32 11.00
C ASP A 19 28.88 19.95 9.52
N SER A 20 27.82 20.11 8.73
CA SER A 20 27.88 20.01 7.28
C SER A 20 27.34 21.30 6.69
N LYS A 21 28.26 22.20 6.32
CA LYS A 21 28.01 23.42 5.53
C LYS A 21 27.62 23.11 4.09
N HIS A 22 26.47 22.48 3.88
CA HIS A 22 25.84 22.38 2.57
C HIS A 22 24.38 22.83 2.69
N SER A 23 24.07 24.03 2.19
CA SER A 23 22.70 24.48 2.01
C SER A 23 22.07 23.68 0.87
N LEU A 24 21.13 22.78 1.21
CA LEU A 24 20.20 22.19 0.24
C LEU A 24 18.82 22.80 0.45
N ASP A 25 18.73 24.13 0.35
CA ASP A 25 17.45 24.80 0.25
C ASP A 25 16.96 24.70 -1.19
N ARG A 26 16.41 23.55 -1.56
CA ARG A 26 15.29 23.57 -2.50
C ARG A 26 14.05 23.77 -1.64
N SER A 27 13.61 25.02 -1.55
CA SER A 27 12.38 25.41 -0.86
C SER A 27 11.17 24.76 -1.54
N HIS A 28 10.88 23.51 -1.22
CA HIS A 28 9.53 23.01 -1.26
C HIS A 28 8.91 23.34 0.09
N ALA A 29 7.87 24.16 0.08
CA ALA A 29 7.07 24.41 1.27
C ALA A 29 6.66 23.04 1.85
N ILE A 30 7.20 22.72 3.02
CA ILE A 30 6.89 21.50 3.75
C ILE A 30 5.48 21.71 4.29
N ASP A 31 4.49 21.24 3.53
CA ASP A 31 3.17 20.92 4.06
C ASP A 31 3.34 19.60 4.83
N ASP A 32 3.45 19.72 6.15
CA ASP A 32 3.91 18.68 7.10
C ASP A 32 2.88 17.53 7.29
N SER A 33 2.04 17.28 6.28
CA SER A 33 1.07 16.18 6.19
C SER A 33 1.31 15.26 4.98
N SER A 34 2.38 15.47 4.21
CA SER A 34 2.58 14.91 2.87
C SER A 34 3.11 13.46 2.80
N GLY A 35 3.62 12.90 3.90
CA GLY A 35 4.26 11.57 3.91
C GLY A 35 3.39 10.41 4.41
N MET A 36 2.19 10.67 4.91
CA MET A 36 1.29 9.63 5.41
C MET A 36 0.15 9.42 4.44
N LEU A 37 -0.03 8.18 3.97
CA LEU A 37 -1.22 7.82 3.20
C LEU A 37 -2.47 8.18 4.00
N THR A 38 -3.38 8.90 3.37
CA THR A 38 -4.61 9.34 4.06
C THR A 38 -5.48 8.14 4.46
N GLN A 39 -5.37 7.02 3.75
CA GLN A 39 -6.14 5.79 3.97
C GLN A 39 -5.31 4.54 3.62
N PRO A 40 -5.57 3.38 4.26
CA PRO A 40 -4.98 2.11 3.84
C PRO A 40 -5.62 1.63 2.53
N TYR A 41 -5.02 1.91 1.38
CA TYR A 41 -5.51 1.43 0.09
C TYR A 41 -5.09 -0.01 -0.17
N GLN A 42 -5.86 -0.96 0.37
CA GLN A 42 -5.66 -2.38 0.13
C GLN A 42 -6.94 -2.99 -0.45
N LEU A 43 -6.79 -3.73 -1.56
CA LEU A 43 -7.90 -4.44 -2.20
C LEU A 43 -7.45 -5.83 -2.61
N TYR A 44 -8.23 -6.84 -2.22
CA TYR A 44 -8.10 -8.20 -2.68
C TYR A 44 -9.39 -8.67 -3.35
N VAL A 45 -9.27 -9.13 -4.59
CA VAL A 45 -10.40 -9.64 -5.37
C VAL A 45 -10.06 -10.96 -6.04
N GLU A 46 -11.04 -11.84 -6.09
CA GLU A 46 -10.91 -13.17 -6.70
C GLU A 46 -11.83 -13.29 -7.91
N ARG A 47 -11.47 -14.20 -8.80
CA ARG A 47 -12.32 -14.64 -9.90
C ARG A 47 -12.26 -16.16 -9.97
N THR A 48 -13.40 -16.79 -9.74
CA THR A 48 -13.56 -18.24 -9.74
C THR A 48 -14.60 -18.65 -10.77
N ASN A 49 -14.25 -19.64 -11.61
CA ASN A 49 -15.17 -20.30 -12.54
C ASN A 49 -14.80 -21.79 -12.59
N VAL A 50 -15.67 -22.62 -12.00
CA VAL A 50 -15.46 -24.07 -11.87
C VAL A 50 -15.47 -24.77 -13.23
N ALA A 51 -16.42 -24.42 -14.10
CA ALA A 51 -16.54 -25.00 -15.44
C ALA A 51 -15.30 -24.77 -16.32
N LYS A 52 -14.48 -23.74 -16.01
CA LYS A 52 -13.24 -23.42 -16.71
C LYS A 52 -11.97 -23.72 -15.91
N ASN A 53 -12.07 -24.44 -14.79
CA ASN A 53 -10.96 -24.68 -13.86
C ASN A 53 -10.15 -23.40 -13.54
N MET A 54 -10.87 -22.30 -13.32
CA MET A 54 -10.29 -20.97 -13.14
C MET A 54 -10.46 -20.53 -11.70
N ALA A 55 -9.34 -20.35 -11.00
CA ALA A 55 -9.29 -19.77 -9.66
C ALA A 55 -8.12 -18.79 -9.62
N ARG A 56 -8.39 -17.49 -9.75
CA ARG A 56 -7.35 -16.45 -9.83
C ARG A 56 -7.62 -15.35 -8.82
N TYR A 57 -6.55 -14.77 -8.29
CA TYR A 57 -6.62 -13.58 -7.44
C TYR A 57 -5.97 -12.38 -8.12
N TYR A 58 -6.36 -11.20 -7.65
CA TYR A 58 -5.74 -9.94 -7.96
C TYR A 58 -5.76 -9.07 -6.70
N ALA A 59 -4.60 -8.60 -6.28
CA ALA A 59 -4.45 -7.73 -5.13
C ALA A 59 -3.77 -6.42 -5.53
N LEU A 60 -4.22 -5.32 -4.93
CA LEU A 60 -3.70 -3.98 -5.08
C LEU A 60 -3.42 -3.40 -3.71
N GLU A 61 -2.29 -2.71 -3.58
CA GLU A 61 -1.85 -2.10 -2.34
C GLU A 61 -1.07 -0.83 -2.64
N ILE A 62 -1.47 0.30 -2.06
CA ILE A 62 -0.65 1.53 -2.07
C ILE A 62 0.07 1.61 -0.72
N SER A 63 1.39 1.79 -0.78
CA SER A 63 2.27 2.01 0.37
C SER A 63 3.12 3.26 0.13
N THR A 64 3.49 3.99 1.17
CA THR A 64 4.57 4.97 1.09
C THR A 64 5.92 4.27 1.15
N THR A 65 6.85 4.71 0.31
CA THR A 65 8.23 4.24 0.35
C THR A 65 9.02 4.96 1.44
N LEU A 66 10.24 4.49 1.73
CA LEU A 66 11.14 5.13 2.70
C LEU A 66 11.47 6.59 2.36
N PHE A 67 11.32 6.99 1.10
CA PHE A 67 11.60 8.34 0.62
C PHE A 67 10.35 9.24 0.58
N GLY A 68 9.20 8.74 1.01
CA GLY A 68 7.93 9.48 0.97
C GLY A 68 7.14 9.29 -0.33
N ASP A 69 7.73 8.72 -1.38
CA ASP A 69 7.03 8.46 -2.64
C ASP A 69 5.91 7.42 -2.47
N ALA A 70 4.84 7.56 -3.24
CA ALA A 70 3.75 6.59 -3.29
C ALA A 70 4.10 5.40 -4.20
N CYS A 71 3.90 4.18 -3.71
CA CYS A 71 4.13 2.95 -4.46
C CYS A 71 2.86 2.11 -4.54
N LEU A 72 2.37 1.84 -5.75
CA LEU A 72 1.30 0.89 -5.99
C LEU A 72 1.88 -0.49 -6.32
N THR A 73 1.71 -1.43 -5.39
CA THR A 73 2.03 -2.84 -5.60
C THR A 73 0.82 -3.62 -6.09
N ARG A 74 1.02 -4.37 -7.18
CA ARG A 74 0.04 -5.24 -7.82
C ARG A 74 0.49 -6.68 -7.66
N ARG A 75 -0.38 -7.56 -7.16
CA ARG A 75 -0.12 -9.00 -7.06
C ARG A 75 -1.20 -9.78 -7.80
N TRP A 76 -0.84 -10.81 -8.55
CA TRP A 76 -1.84 -11.62 -9.25
C TRP A 76 -1.34 -13.04 -9.51
N GLY A 77 -2.26 -14.01 -9.51
CA GLY A 77 -1.86 -15.40 -9.71
C GLY A 77 -3.03 -16.35 -9.66
N ARG A 78 -2.71 -17.64 -9.73
CA ARG A 78 -3.65 -18.71 -9.40
C ARG A 78 -3.76 -18.80 -7.88
N ILE A 79 -4.97 -19.02 -7.36
CA ILE A 79 -5.18 -19.18 -5.92
C ILE A 79 -4.45 -20.47 -5.47
N GLY A 80 -3.68 -20.38 -4.39
CA GLY A 80 -2.89 -21.48 -3.84
C GLY A 80 -1.45 -21.60 -4.37
N PHE A 81 -0.99 -20.69 -5.24
CA PHE A 81 0.36 -20.72 -5.82
C PHE A 81 1.05 -19.36 -5.68
N SER A 82 2.38 -19.33 -5.84
CA SER A 82 3.12 -18.08 -5.98
C SER A 82 2.70 -17.39 -7.28
N GLY A 83 2.11 -16.20 -7.13
CA GLY A 83 1.74 -15.35 -8.26
C GLY A 83 2.91 -14.51 -8.76
N GLN A 84 2.56 -13.48 -9.51
CA GLN A 84 3.45 -12.42 -9.94
C GLN A 84 3.16 -11.15 -9.15
N THR A 85 4.18 -10.30 -9.05
CA THR A 85 4.11 -8.99 -8.40
C THR A 85 4.71 -7.94 -9.31
N MET A 86 4.14 -6.74 -9.31
CA MET A 86 4.68 -5.56 -10.01
C MET A 86 4.44 -4.32 -9.17
N ALA A 87 5.46 -3.49 -9.03
CA ALA A 87 5.41 -2.21 -8.35
C ALA A 87 5.37 -1.06 -9.37
N HIS A 88 4.65 0.01 -9.03
CA HIS A 88 4.62 1.27 -9.75
C HIS A 88 4.91 2.41 -8.78
N HIS A 89 5.95 3.19 -9.04
CA HIS A 89 6.37 4.31 -8.21
C HIS A 89 5.78 5.62 -8.74
N PHE A 90 5.36 6.49 -7.82
CA PHE A 90 4.75 7.78 -8.09
C PHE A 90 5.26 8.80 -7.08
N GLU A 91 5.49 10.03 -7.54
CA GLU A 91 5.84 11.16 -6.66
C GLU A 91 4.62 11.64 -5.86
N ASP A 92 3.40 11.48 -6.39
CA ASP A 92 2.14 11.91 -5.75
C ASP A 92 1.20 10.72 -5.50
N GLU A 93 0.67 10.62 -4.27
CA GLU A 93 -0.37 9.67 -3.87
C GLU A 93 -1.58 9.71 -4.83
N ARG A 94 -1.96 10.90 -5.31
CA ARG A 94 -3.13 11.07 -6.18
C ARG A 94 -3.02 10.29 -7.49
N GLU A 95 -1.82 10.19 -8.06
CA GLU A 95 -1.58 9.41 -9.28
C GLU A 95 -1.65 7.90 -8.99
N ALA A 96 -1.10 7.46 -7.84
CA ALA A 96 -1.22 6.08 -7.40
C ALA A 96 -2.69 5.68 -7.19
N VAL A 97 -3.49 6.56 -6.57
CA VAL A 97 -4.94 6.37 -6.35
C VAL A 97 -5.70 6.33 -7.68
N ARG A 98 -5.39 7.21 -8.64
CA ARG A 98 -6.00 7.17 -9.99
C ARG A 98 -5.78 5.82 -10.66
N LEU A 99 -4.55 5.32 -10.67
CA LEU A 99 -4.24 4.01 -11.26
C LEU A 99 -4.92 2.86 -10.48
N PHE A 100 -4.92 2.92 -9.15
CA PHE A 100 -5.60 1.95 -8.30
C PHE A 100 -7.10 1.85 -8.63
N LEU A 101 -7.78 3.00 -8.76
CA LEU A 101 -9.21 3.04 -9.11
C LEU A 101 -9.46 2.56 -10.54
N ALA A 102 -8.62 2.94 -11.49
CA ALA A 102 -8.71 2.47 -12.87
C ALA A 102 -8.58 0.94 -12.97
N LEU A 103 -7.56 0.35 -12.32
CA LEU A 103 -7.36 -1.10 -12.26
C LEU A 103 -8.52 -1.79 -11.56
N THR A 104 -9.02 -1.21 -10.46
CA THR A 104 -10.17 -1.75 -9.72
C THR A 104 -11.40 -1.85 -10.61
N ARG A 105 -11.75 -0.77 -11.34
CA ARG A 105 -12.88 -0.75 -12.27
C ARG A 105 -12.68 -1.78 -13.39
N GLN A 106 -11.49 -1.83 -13.98
CA GLN A 106 -11.16 -2.78 -15.05
C GLN A 106 -11.31 -4.24 -14.58
N LYS A 107 -10.86 -4.56 -13.37
CA LYS A 107 -10.95 -5.94 -12.83
C LYS A 107 -12.36 -6.30 -12.42
N ARG A 108 -13.12 -5.36 -11.86
CA ARG A 108 -14.57 -5.54 -11.60
C ARG A 108 -15.33 -5.87 -12.90
N ALA A 109 -15.06 -5.16 -13.99
CA ALA A 109 -15.66 -5.46 -15.30
C ALA A 109 -15.27 -6.85 -15.84
N LYS A 110 -14.07 -7.34 -15.51
CA LYS A 110 -13.60 -8.70 -15.84
C LYS A 110 -14.21 -9.80 -14.94
N GLY A 111 -15.10 -9.46 -14.02
CA GLY A 111 -15.77 -10.40 -13.12
C GLY A 111 -14.99 -10.75 -11.86
N TYR A 112 -13.97 -9.96 -11.50
CA TYR A 112 -13.34 -10.08 -10.18
C TYR A 112 -14.26 -9.49 -9.10
N ARG A 113 -14.38 -10.19 -7.97
CA ARG A 113 -15.23 -9.79 -6.84
C ARG A 113 -14.45 -9.87 -5.52
N PRO A 114 -14.76 -9.01 -4.53
CA PRO A 114 -14.19 -9.14 -3.19
C PRO A 114 -14.51 -10.51 -2.61
N CYS A 115 -13.52 -11.17 -2.01
CA CYS A 115 -13.73 -12.43 -1.31
C CYS A 115 -14.17 -12.13 0.14
N PRO A 116 -15.40 -12.49 0.56
CA PRO A 116 -15.91 -12.14 1.88
C PRO A 116 -15.18 -12.87 3.02
N LEU A 117 -14.55 -14.02 2.73
CA LEU A 117 -13.90 -14.86 3.74
C LEU A 117 -12.54 -14.33 4.23
N ARG A 118 -11.85 -13.48 3.44
CA ARG A 118 -10.56 -12.90 3.84
C ARG A 118 -10.66 -11.52 4.50
N GLY A 119 -11.86 -10.93 4.56
CA GLY A 119 -12.09 -9.65 5.25
C GLY A 119 -12.26 -9.76 6.77
N ARG A 120 -12.27 -10.99 7.32
CA ARG A 120 -12.65 -11.26 8.72
C ARG A 120 -11.74 -12.29 9.40
N ALA A 121 -10.43 -12.14 9.24
CA ALA A 121 -9.45 -12.98 9.93
C ALA A 121 -8.35 -12.12 10.56
N LEU A 122 -8.75 -11.23 11.47
CA LEU A 122 -7.92 -10.67 12.54
C LEU A 122 -8.88 -10.43 13.72
N THR A 123 -9.01 -11.42 14.60
CA THR A 123 -9.58 -11.29 15.95
C THR A 123 -8.63 -12.01 16.89
#